data_AF-A0A517WJQ4-F1
#
_entry.id   AF-A0A517WJQ4-F1
#
_cell.length_a   1.000
_cell.length_b   1.000
_cell.length_c   1.000
_cell.angle_alpha   90.00
_cell.angle_beta   90.00
_cell.angle_gamma   90.00
#
_symmetry.space_group_name_H-M   'P 1'
#
loop_
_entity.id
_entity.type
_entity.pdbx_description
1 polymer ?
#
loop_
_entity_poly.entity_id
_entity_poly.type
_entity_poly.pdbx_seq_one_letter_code
_entity_poly.pdbx_strand_id
1 'polypeptide(L)'
;MDGKPFVGAIIVFSPENGRQSAGTLDENGKYELEYMHHSKGAKLGSHTIGFGTPTGETLAVPIPKKYLYGTETGLKAEVKPGNNSFDFSLKSK
;
A
#
# COMPACT_ATOMS: atom_id res chain seq x y z
N MET A 1 5.66 -15.49 -16.08
CA MET A 1 6.64 -14.41 -16.16
C MET A 1 5.90 -13.29 -16.87
N ASP A 2 5.44 -12.22 -16.23
CA ASP A 2 6.02 -11.45 -15.13
C ASP A 2 4.83 -10.91 -14.33
N GLY A 3 4.57 -11.27 -13.07
CA GLY A 3 5.48 -10.91 -12.00
C GLY A 3 5.70 -9.40 -11.87
N LYS A 4 5.13 -8.56 -12.75
CA LYS A 4 5.38 -7.13 -12.79
C LYS A 4 4.77 -6.54 -11.53
N PRO A 5 5.59 -5.94 -10.66
CA PRO A 5 5.06 -5.17 -9.56
C PRO A 5 4.18 -4.06 -10.11
N PHE A 6 3.24 -3.58 -9.31
CA PHE A 6 2.47 -2.39 -9.64
C PHE A 6 3.35 -1.17 -9.46
N VAL A 7 4.36 -1.03 -10.31
CA VAL A 7 5.31 0.08 -10.32
C VAL A 7 4.52 1.37 -10.45
N GLY A 8 4.76 2.30 -9.52
CA GLY A 8 4.03 3.56 -9.39
C GLY A 8 2.73 3.46 -8.59
N ALA A 9 2.27 2.28 -8.16
CA ALA A 9 1.04 2.21 -7.37
C ALA A 9 1.23 2.84 -5.99
N ILE A 10 0.19 3.49 -5.48
CA ILE A 10 0.16 4.01 -4.12
C ILE A 10 -0.51 2.97 -3.24
N ILE A 11 0.17 2.54 -2.18
CA ILE A 11 -0.39 1.76 -1.09
C ILE A 11 -0.74 2.70 0.07
N VAL A 12 -1.91 2.51 0.67
CA VAL A 12 -2.46 3.37 1.72
C VAL A 12 -2.83 2.49 2.92
N PHE A 13 -2.23 2.78 4.06
CA PHE A 13 -2.46 2.12 5.34
C PHE A 13 -3.32 3.01 6.22
N SER A 14 -4.58 2.64 6.38
CA SER A 14 -5.52 3.35 7.24
C SER A 14 -5.62 2.66 8.61
N PRO A 15 -5.10 3.25 9.69
CA PRO A 15 -5.34 2.73 11.03
C PRO A 15 -6.80 2.87 11.40
N GLU A 16 -7.26 2.03 12.34
CA GLU A 16 -8.56 2.22 12.99
C GLU A 16 -8.66 3.55 13.74
N ASN A 17 -7.52 4.07 14.23
CA ASN A 17 -7.44 5.34 14.94
C ASN A 17 -6.16 6.11 14.60
N GLY A 18 -6.31 7.32 14.06
CA GLY A 18 -5.20 8.22 13.72
C GLY A 18 -5.11 8.52 12.22
N ARG A 19 -3.92 8.92 11.77
CA ARG A 19 -3.69 9.32 10.37
C ARG A 19 -3.35 8.11 9.52
N GLN A 20 -3.84 8.10 8.28
CA GLN A 20 -3.42 7.12 7.29
C GLN A 20 -1.99 7.40 6.81
N SER A 21 -1.27 6.35 6.44
CA SER A 21 0.07 6.41 5.83
C SER A 21 -0.06 6.02 4.35
N ALA A 22 0.76 6.57 3.48
CA ALA A 22 0.79 6.17 2.07
C ALA A 22 2.21 5.89 1.62
N GLY A 23 2.40 4.97 0.69
CA GLY A 23 3.70 4.65 0.11
C GLY A 23 3.57 4.38 -1.37
N THR A 24 4.61 4.66 -2.13
CA THR A 24 4.64 4.38 -3.57
C THR A 24 5.45 3.11 -3.83
N LEU A 25 4.92 2.24 -4.68
CA LEU A 25 5.63 1.05 -5.14
C LEU A 25 6.64 1.45 -6.22
N ASP A 26 7.88 1.03 -6.04
CA ASP A 26 8.99 1.24 -6.96
C ASP A 26 9.04 0.16 -8.06
N GLU A 27 9.96 0.30 -9.02
CA GLU A 27 10.20 -0.65 -10.12
C GLU A 27 10.46 -2.08 -9.64
N ASN A 28 11.00 -2.21 -8.43
CA ASN A 28 11.29 -3.47 -7.76
C ASN A 28 10.09 -4.05 -7.00
N GLY A 29 8.93 -3.37 -6.97
CA GLY A 29 7.77 -3.75 -6.16
C GLY A 29 7.91 -3.49 -4.68
N LYS A 30 8.99 -2.81 -4.28
CA LYS A 30 9.18 -2.34 -2.91
C LYS A 30 8.40 -1.05 -2.73
N TYR A 31 7.79 -0.89 -1.56
CA TYR A 31 7.14 0.34 -1.17
C TYR A 31 7.71 0.80 0.16
N GLU A 32 7.80 2.11 0.33
CA GLU A 32 8.10 2.73 1.62
C GLU A 32 6.87 3.50 2.08
N LEU A 33 6.32 3.11 3.23
CA LEU A 33 5.24 3.87 3.84
C LEU A 33 5.79 5.18 4.40
N GLU A 34 5.14 6.26 4.04
CA GLU A 34 5.37 7.59 4.56
C GLU A 34 4.13 8.05 5.32
N TYR A 35 4.32 8.34 6.61
CA TYR A 35 3.25 8.82 7.50
C TYR A 35 3.14 10.35 7.47
N MET A 36 4.28 11.04 7.42
CA MET A 36 4.40 12.48 7.30
C MET A 36 5.65 12.80 6.49
N HIS A 37 5.73 14.00 5.88
CA HIS A 37 6.87 14.51 5.10
C HIS A 37 8.28 14.23 5.66
N HIS A 38 8.40 13.94 6.97
CA HIS A 38 9.64 13.62 7.66
C HIS A 38 9.61 12.33 8.50
N SER A 39 8.53 11.54 8.44
CA SER A 39 8.38 10.30 9.21
C SER A 39 7.95 9.16 8.31
N LYS A 40 8.90 8.27 8.04
CA LYS A 40 8.67 6.99 7.39
C LYS A 40 8.07 5.99 8.38
N GLY A 41 7.18 5.13 7.89
CA GLY A 41 6.54 4.06 8.63
C GLY A 41 5.02 4.21 8.67
N ALA A 42 4.42 3.38 9.54
CA ALA A 42 3.00 3.41 9.86
C ALA A 42 2.85 3.43 11.38
N LYS A 43 1.67 3.85 11.83
CA LYS A 43 1.31 3.74 13.25
C LYS A 43 1.36 2.27 13.68
N LEU A 44 1.57 2.02 14.97
CA LEU A 44 1.46 0.66 15.53
C LEU A 44 -0.02 0.30 15.70
N GLY A 45 -0.38 -0.94 15.39
CA GLY A 45 -1.73 -1.47 15.53
C GLY A 45 -2.30 -2.07 14.24
N SER A 46 -3.62 -2.16 14.16
CA SER A 46 -4.35 -2.70 13.02
C SER A 46 -4.61 -1.63 11.97
N HIS A 47 -4.17 -1.89 10.75
CA HIS A 47 -4.35 -1.04 9.59
C HIS A 47 -5.08 -1.80 8.48
N THR A 48 -6.05 -1.12 7.86
CA THR A 48 -6.66 -1.57 6.61
C THR A 48 -5.83 -1.06 5.45
N ILE A 49 -5.51 -1.95 4.52
CA ILE A 49 -4.67 -1.63 3.36
C ILE A 49 -5.54 -1.46 2.13
N GLY A 50 -5.40 -0.30 1.52
CA GLY A 50 -5.92 -0.02 0.20
C GLY A 50 -4.82 0.39 -0.76
N PHE A 51 -5.12 0.30 -2.04
CA PHE A 51 -4.23 0.71 -3.11
C PHE A 51 -4.90 1.78 -3.97
N GLY A 52 -4.10 2.58 -4.64
CA GLY A 52 -4.56 3.66 -5.49
C GLY A 52 -3.58 3.91 -6.62
N THR A 53 -4.08 4.58 -7.64
CA THR A 53 -3.26 5.09 -8.75
C THR A 53 -2.84 6.52 -8.41
N PRO A 54 -1.56 6.91 -8.55
CA PRO A 54 -1.17 8.30 -8.45
C PRO A 54 -1.94 9.14 -9.45
N THR A 55 -2.28 10.36 -9.07
CA THR A 55 -3.00 11.27 -9.95
C THR A 55 -2.05 11.75 -11.05
N GLY A 56 -2.33 11.37 -12.30
CA GLY A 56 -1.51 11.74 -13.45
C GLY A 56 -0.57 10.64 -13.95
N GLU A 57 -0.52 9.48 -13.29
CA GLU A 57 0.21 8.30 -13.78
C GLU A 57 -0.75 7.20 -14.24
N THR A 58 -0.39 6.56 -15.36
CA THR A 58 -1.04 5.32 -15.81
C THR A 58 -0.15 4.17 -15.42
N LEU A 59 -0.60 3.35 -14.46
CA LEU A 59 0.13 2.14 -14.11
C LEU A 59 0.15 1.19 -15.31
N ALA A 60 1.29 0.53 -15.52
CA ALA A 60 1.42 -0.50 -16.55
C ALA A 60 0.43 -1.66 -16.33
N VAL A 61 0.00 -1.87 -15.08
CA VAL A 61 -0.98 -2.89 -14.71
C VAL A 61 -2.09 -2.25 -13.87
N PRO A 62 -3.37 -2.38 -14.28
CA PRO A 62 -4.48 -1.80 -13.52
C PRO A 62 -4.69 -2.56 -12.21
N ILE A 63 -4.86 -1.80 -11.12
CA ILE A 63 -5.16 -2.34 -9.79
C ILE A 63 -6.62 -2.78 -9.75
N PRO A 64 -6.92 -4.04 -9.37
CA PRO A 64 -8.29 -4.50 -9.22
C PRO A 64 -9.06 -3.66 -8.20
N LYS A 65 -10.32 -3.34 -8.50
CA LYS A 65 -11.18 -2.53 -7.61
C LYS A 65 -11.29 -3.08 -6.19
N LYS A 66 -11.20 -4.39 -6.01
CA LYS A 66 -11.22 -5.06 -4.70
C LYS A 66 -10.04 -4.68 -3.79
N TYR A 67 -8.95 -4.18 -4.37
CA TYR A 67 -7.79 -3.71 -3.63
C TYR A 67 -7.76 -2.18 -3.52
N LEU A 68 -8.72 -1.45 -4.12
CA LEU A 68 -8.71 0.01 -4.08
C LEU A 68 -9.03 0.54 -2.68
N TYR A 69 -8.28 1.53 -2.23
CA TYR A 69 -8.59 2.28 -1.01
C TYR A 69 -10.02 2.85 -1.07
N GLY A 70 -10.76 2.70 0.03
CA GLY A 70 -12.17 3.10 0.11
C GLY A 70 -13.17 2.00 -0.28
N THR A 71 -12.70 0.83 -0.74
CA THR A 71 -13.54 -0.37 -0.86
C THR A 71 -13.37 -1.27 0.36
N GLU A 72 -14.22 -2.29 0.53
CA GLU A 72 -13.99 -3.37 1.50
C GLU A 72 -12.79 -4.24 1.06
N THR A 73 -11.60 -3.65 1.17
CA THR A 73 -10.34 -4.34 1.00
C THR A 73 -10.19 -5.33 2.15
N GLY A 74 -10.19 -6.63 1.83
CA GLY A 74 -9.93 -7.69 2.83
C GLY A 74 -8.48 -7.74 3.34
N LEU A 75 -7.67 -6.73 3.01
CA LEU A 75 -6.27 -6.64 3.38
C LEU A 75 -6.14 -5.85 4.69
N LYS A 76 -5.67 -6.54 5.72
CA LYS A 76 -5.34 -5.97 7.01
C LYS A 76 -3.87 -6.24 7.32
N ALA A 77 -3.17 -5.25 7.84
CA ALA A 77 -1.82 -5.40 8.35
C ALA A 77 -1.77 -4.95 9.81
N GLU A 78 -1.13 -5.78 10.63
CA GLU A 78 -0.90 -5.50 12.04
C GLU A 78 0.57 -5.06 12.21
N VAL A 79 0.78 -3.75 12.34
CA VAL A 79 2.11 -3.17 12.50
C VAL A 79 2.55 -3.28 13.95
N LYS A 80 3.61 -4.03 14.21
CA LYS A 80 4.19 -4.28 15.53
C LYS A 80 5.39 -3.38 15.81
N PRO A 81 5.73 -3.08 17.08
CA PRO A 81 6.99 -2.40 17.37
C PRO A 81 8.17 -3.27 16.89
N GLY A 82 9.07 -2.67 16.10
CA GLY A 82 10.21 -3.36 15.51
C GLY A 82 10.12 -3.47 13.99
N ASN A 83 10.76 -4.49 13.43
CA ASN A 83 10.84 -4.69 11.98
C ASN A 83 9.58 -5.40 11.48
N ASN A 84 8.84 -4.77 10.57
CA ASN A 84 7.68 -5.38 9.92
C ASN A 84 7.93 -5.45 8.42
N SER A 85 7.80 -6.64 7.85
CA SER A 85 7.75 -6.83 6.41
C SER A 85 6.42 -7.47 6.05
N PHE A 86 5.65 -6.78 5.21
CA PHE A 86 4.40 -7.30 4.68
C PHE A 86 4.50 -7.42 3.17
N ASP A 87 4.48 -8.66 2.69
CA ASP A 87 4.52 -8.95 1.27
C ASP A 87 3.11 -9.08 0.72
N PHE A 88 2.65 -8.05 0.00
CA PHE A 88 1.36 -8.06 -0.69
C PHE A 88 1.56 -8.48 -2.14
N SER A 89 1.28 -9.74 -2.43
CA SER A 89 1.22 -10.22 -3.81
C SER A 89 -0.11 -9.81 -4.45
N LEU A 90 -0.19 -8.56 -4.91
CA LEU A 90 -1.29 -8.12 -5.75
C LEU A 90 -1.23 -8.87 -7.09
N LYS A 91 -2.35 -9.43 -7.52
CA LYS A 91 -2.49 -10.02 -8.85
C LYS A 91 -3.56 -9.26 -9.60
N SER A 92 -3.21 -8.64 -10.72
CA SER A 92 -4.18 -8.17 -11.69
C SER A 92 -4.71 -9.37 -12.45
N LYS A 93 -5.95 -9.76 -12.18
CA LYS A 93 -6.68 -10.69 -13.04
C LYS A 93 -7.96 -10.03 -13.49
#